data_AF-A0A6P8HBY0-F1
#
_entry.id   AF-A0A6P8HBY0-F1
#
_cell.length_a   1.000
_cell.length_b   1.000
_cell.length_c   1.000
_cell.angle_alpha   90.00
_cell.angle_beta   90.00
_cell.angle_gamma   90.00
#
_symmetry.space_group_name_H-M   'P 1'
#
loop_
_entity.id
_entity.type
_entity.pdbx_description
1 polymer ?
#
loop_
_entity_poly.entity_id
_entity_poly.type
_entity_poly.pdbx_seq_one_letter_code
_entity_poly.pdbx_strand_id
1 'polypeptide(L)'
;MDAFRVNRFGRTYRTGVALDQDMRTMIIDRILQEGGDRATGYIPRSLRYFSEELQLSYNTVAKIWRQFCEEFSIDSRPKGGTKWSKLSEDDLELIELLKIEKPSISLAEIITCLDEMDGVDVSMAAVSRAIKQRLPSGPYTRKKITKIASERFTATNIFYTQLFINYLATKDPRRLKFFDESGIKLPDVGTRLYGHSSAGTRCVEVTRKAESPNTTLNMLVSLNGPEYYNLIDGATNTLHFLEFFEEAGNCVNLQFGRPCLQVGDIIVIDNLSAIISKGEKF
;
A
#
# COMPACT_ATOMS: atom_id res chain seq x y z
N MET A 1 -4.13 27.85 9.71
CA MET A 1 -5.20 28.70 9.16
C MET A 1 -4.55 30.00 8.72
N ASP A 2 -4.44 30.24 7.41
CA ASP A 2 -3.81 31.46 6.90
C ASP A 2 -4.69 32.66 7.21
N ALA A 3 -4.14 33.65 7.91
CA ALA A 3 -4.87 34.85 8.31
C ALA A 3 -5.18 35.72 7.08
N PHE A 4 -6.47 35.95 6.83
CA PHE A 4 -6.92 36.95 5.88
C PHE A 4 -6.53 38.35 6.37
N ARG A 5 -5.94 39.16 5.50
CA ARG A 5 -5.63 40.57 5.76
C ARG A 5 -6.55 41.44 4.93
N VAL A 6 -6.82 42.64 5.43
CA VAL A 6 -7.62 43.65 4.73
C VAL A 6 -6.66 44.68 4.16
N ASN A 7 -6.80 45.01 2.88
CA ASN A 7 -6.01 46.05 2.24
C ASN A 7 -6.57 47.46 2.57
N ARG A 8 -5.89 48.53 2.12
CA ARG A 8 -6.33 49.92 2.37
C ARG A 8 -7.72 50.27 1.80
N PHE A 9 -8.25 49.44 0.91
CA PHE A 9 -9.56 49.63 0.27
C PHE A 9 -10.66 48.76 0.91
N GLY A 10 -10.38 48.10 2.04
CA GLY A 10 -11.35 47.25 2.73
C GLY A 10 -11.47 45.84 2.17
N ARG A 11 -10.68 45.47 1.15
CA ARG A 11 -10.75 44.16 0.50
C ARG A 11 -9.87 43.12 1.17
N THR A 12 -10.40 41.93 1.38
CA THR A 12 -9.66 40.80 1.97
C THR A 12 -8.71 40.15 0.97
N TYR A 13 -7.53 39.78 1.42
CA TYR A 13 -6.53 39.04 0.64
C TYR A 13 -5.73 38.09 1.53
N ARG A 14 -5.11 37.08 0.90
CA ARG A 14 -4.20 36.14 1.57
C ARG A 14 -2.76 36.53 1.26
N THR A 15 -1.94 36.67 2.30
CA THR A 15 -0.53 37.05 2.12
C THR A 15 0.24 35.91 1.44
N GLY A 16 1.00 36.24 0.40
CA GLY A 16 1.79 35.25 -0.34
C GLY A 16 0.99 34.34 -1.26
N VAL A 17 -0.31 34.57 -1.45
CA VAL A 17 -1.14 33.88 -2.45
C VAL A 17 -1.38 34.82 -3.63
N ALA A 18 -1.36 34.28 -4.84
CA ALA A 18 -1.66 35.06 -6.04
C ALA A 18 -3.12 35.55 -6.01
N LEU A 19 -3.38 36.65 -6.71
CA LEU A 19 -4.75 37.11 -6.92
C LEU A 19 -5.51 36.08 -7.75
N ASP A 20 -6.77 35.86 -7.40
CA ASP A 20 -7.64 34.91 -8.08
C ASP A 20 -7.79 35.20 -9.58
N GLN A 21 -7.97 34.15 -10.39
CA GLN A 21 -7.95 34.25 -11.84
C GLN A 21 -9.08 35.16 -12.36
N ASP A 22 -10.29 35.04 -11.82
CA ASP A 22 -11.43 35.87 -12.19
C ASP A 22 -11.15 37.36 -11.98
N MET A 23 -10.47 37.69 -10.88
CA MET A 23 -10.11 39.07 -10.58
C MET A 23 -8.97 39.57 -11.48
N ARG A 24 -8.07 38.70 -11.93
CA ARG A 24 -7.03 39.05 -12.91
C ARG A 24 -7.65 39.33 -14.29
N THR A 25 -8.61 38.51 -14.71
CA THR A 25 -9.41 38.71 -15.93
C THR A 25 -10.19 40.03 -15.85
N MET A 26 -10.86 40.29 -14.74
CA MET A 26 -11.63 41.53 -14.54
C MET A 26 -10.78 42.80 -14.66
N ILE A 27 -9.54 42.78 -14.15
CA ILE A 27 -8.60 43.91 -14.31
C ILE A 27 -8.30 44.15 -15.79
N ILE A 28 -7.99 43.09 -16.53
CA ILE A 28 -7.60 43.15 -17.93
C ILE A 28 -8.79 43.64 -18.77
N ASP A 29 -9.96 43.01 -18.60
CA ASP A 29 -11.18 43.36 -19.32
C ASP A 29 -11.57 44.83 -19.09
N ARG A 30 -11.46 45.31 -17.85
CA ARG A 30 -11.81 46.70 -17.54
C ARG A 30 -10.86 47.70 -18.20
N ILE A 31 -9.56 47.40 -18.23
CA ILE A 31 -8.57 48.25 -18.92
C ILE A 31 -8.83 48.25 -20.44
N LEU A 32 -9.13 47.09 -21.03
CA LEU A 32 -9.48 46.98 -22.45
C LEU A 32 -10.78 47.73 -22.80
N GLN A 33 -11.81 47.62 -21.97
CA GLN A 33 -13.09 48.32 -22.16
C GLN A 33 -12.95 49.85 -22.19
N GLU A 34 -12.03 50.40 -21.39
CA GLU A 34 -11.77 51.85 -21.38
C GLU A 34 -10.88 52.30 -22.55
N GLY A 35 -10.46 51.40 -23.44
CA GLY A 35 -9.60 51.69 -24.59
C GLY A 35 -8.11 51.45 -24.34
N GLY A 36 -7.75 50.59 -23.38
CA GLY A 36 -6.37 50.13 -23.20
C GLY A 36 -5.90 49.31 -24.38
N ASP A 37 -4.65 49.51 -24.77
CA ASP A 37 -4.05 48.80 -25.88
C ASP A 37 -2.94 47.89 -25.36
N ARG A 38 -3.14 46.58 -25.56
CA ARG A 38 -2.18 45.55 -25.17
C ARG A 38 -0.89 45.58 -25.99
N ALA A 39 -0.92 46.09 -27.23
CA ALA A 39 0.25 46.07 -28.11
C ALA A 39 1.27 47.15 -27.72
N THR A 40 0.79 48.33 -27.35
CA THR A 40 1.64 49.43 -26.85
C THR A 40 1.77 49.45 -25.33
N GLY A 41 0.96 48.66 -24.61
CA GLY A 41 0.83 48.71 -23.15
C GLY A 41 0.12 49.97 -22.66
N TYR A 42 -0.52 50.73 -23.56
CA TYR A 42 -1.20 51.97 -23.26
C TYR A 42 -2.38 51.76 -22.31
N ILE A 43 -2.51 52.67 -21.35
CA ILE A 43 -3.61 52.69 -20.38
C ILE A 43 -4.34 54.03 -20.53
N PRO A 44 -5.65 54.01 -20.81
CA PRO A 44 -6.44 55.20 -21.18
C PRO A 44 -6.73 56.09 -19.97
N ARG A 45 -6.78 55.50 -18.77
CA ARG A 45 -6.97 56.19 -17.50
C ARG A 45 -5.80 55.93 -16.56
N SER A 46 -5.70 56.75 -15.51
CA SER A 46 -4.69 56.52 -14.49
C SER A 46 -4.88 55.14 -13.84
N LEU A 47 -3.78 54.44 -13.55
CA LEU A 47 -3.81 53.19 -12.78
C LEU A 47 -4.44 53.35 -11.38
N ARG A 48 -4.50 54.58 -10.84
CA ARG A 48 -5.22 54.88 -9.60
C ARG A 48 -6.73 54.73 -9.76
N TYR A 49 -7.29 55.13 -10.89
CA TYR A 49 -8.72 54.95 -11.21
C TYR A 49 -9.11 53.47 -11.10
N PHE A 50 -8.38 52.58 -11.79
CA PHE A 50 -8.64 51.14 -11.74
C PHE A 50 -8.35 50.53 -10.35
N SER A 51 -7.36 51.06 -9.62
CA SER A 51 -7.04 50.65 -8.25
C SER A 51 -8.18 50.95 -7.27
N GLU A 52 -8.80 52.12 -7.39
CA GLU A 52 -9.93 52.55 -6.56
C GLU A 52 -11.22 51.81 -6.93
N GLU A 53 -11.51 51.68 -8.23
CA GLU A 53 -12.68 50.97 -8.76
C GLU A 53 -12.67 49.49 -8.36
N LEU A 54 -11.54 48.80 -8.55
CA LEU A 54 -11.42 47.37 -8.26
C LEU A 54 -10.99 47.08 -6.82
N GLN A 55 -10.76 48.12 -6.00
CA GLN A 55 -10.30 48.01 -4.61
C GLN A 55 -9.01 47.18 -4.45
N LEU A 56 -8.10 47.28 -5.42
CA LEU A 56 -6.83 46.55 -5.47
C LEU A 56 -5.65 47.50 -5.31
N SER A 57 -4.50 46.99 -4.88
CA SER A 57 -3.30 47.83 -4.82
C SER A 57 -2.87 48.28 -6.21
N TYR A 58 -2.44 49.53 -6.34
CA TYR A 58 -1.89 50.09 -7.58
C TYR A 58 -0.83 49.18 -8.21
N ASN A 59 0.09 48.67 -7.39
CA ASN A 59 1.17 47.78 -7.84
C ASN A 59 0.65 46.46 -8.38
N THR A 60 -0.45 45.94 -7.82
CA THR A 60 -1.07 44.69 -8.28
C THR A 60 -1.65 44.87 -9.69
N VAL A 61 -2.43 45.94 -9.89
CA VAL A 61 -3.04 46.26 -11.20
C VAL A 61 -1.95 46.49 -12.25
N ALA A 62 -0.95 47.31 -11.93
CA ALA A 62 0.16 47.59 -12.84
C ALA A 62 0.95 46.32 -13.22
N LYS A 63 1.21 45.43 -12.25
CA LYS A 63 1.96 44.19 -12.48
C LYS A 63 1.17 43.20 -13.34
N ILE A 64 -0.15 43.09 -13.12
CA ILE A 64 -1.02 42.19 -13.90
C ILE A 64 -1.13 42.70 -15.34
N TRP A 65 -1.37 44.00 -15.53
CA TRP A 65 -1.44 44.59 -16.88
C TRP A 65 -0.13 44.42 -17.65
N ARG A 66 1.02 44.69 -17.00
CA ARG A 66 2.32 44.50 -17.62
C ARG A 66 2.57 43.04 -18.00
N GLN A 67 2.28 42.11 -17.09
CA GLN A 67 2.42 40.68 -17.37
C GLN A 67 1.55 40.26 -18.57
N PHE A 68 0.32 40.77 -18.64
CA PHE A 68 -0.58 40.49 -19.76
C PHE A 68 -0.05 41.05 -21.09
N CYS A 69 0.52 42.26 -21.09
CA CYS A 69 1.11 42.86 -22.30
C CYS A 69 2.38 42.12 -22.76
N GLU A 70 3.20 41.62 -21.83
CA GLU A 70 4.47 40.93 -22.13
C GLU A 70 4.28 39.46 -22.50
N GLU A 71 3.45 38.72 -21.77
CA GLU A 71 3.35 37.25 -21.85
C GLU A 71 2.07 36.75 -22.52
N PHE A 72 1.10 37.63 -22.80
CA PHE A 72 -0.26 37.26 -23.21
C PHE A 72 -0.93 36.23 -22.30
N SER A 73 -0.50 36.18 -21.03
CA SER A 73 -1.00 35.23 -20.04
C SER A 73 -1.74 35.96 -18.92
N ILE A 74 -2.93 35.45 -18.62
CA ILE A 74 -3.73 35.88 -17.47
C ILE A 74 -3.24 35.17 -16.21
N ASP A 75 -2.56 34.03 -16.33
CA ASP A 75 -2.23 33.18 -15.19
C ASP A 75 -1.12 33.77 -14.31
N SER A 76 -1.17 33.47 -13.02
CA SER A 76 -0.08 33.84 -12.12
C SER A 76 1.16 33.02 -12.45
N ARG A 77 2.34 33.65 -12.48
CA ARG A 77 3.60 32.93 -12.60
C ARG A 77 3.73 31.86 -11.50
N PRO A 78 4.31 30.68 -11.81
CA PRO A 78 4.56 29.66 -10.81
C PRO A 78 5.40 30.24 -9.68
N LYS A 79 5.03 29.92 -8.44
CA LYS A 79 5.81 30.32 -7.27
C LYS A 79 7.22 29.74 -7.40
N GLY A 80 8.22 30.56 -7.09
CA GLY A 80 9.60 30.12 -7.05
C GLY A 80 9.74 28.90 -6.13
N GLY A 81 10.31 27.82 -6.67
CA GLY A 81 10.75 26.64 -5.94
C GLY A 81 12.22 26.43 -6.21
N THR A 82 12.97 26.00 -5.21
CA THR A 82 14.38 25.65 -5.37
C THR A 82 14.49 24.44 -6.29
N LYS A 83 15.07 24.66 -7.48
CA LYS A 83 15.30 23.64 -8.50
C LYS A 83 16.56 22.78 -8.24
N TRP A 84 17.20 22.97 -7.08
CA TRP A 84 18.47 22.35 -6.76
C TRP A 84 18.22 21.03 -6.04
N SER A 85 17.99 19.98 -6.84
CA SER A 85 18.13 18.62 -6.35
C SER A 85 19.61 18.26 -6.35
N LYS A 86 20.11 17.72 -5.23
CA LYS A 86 21.41 17.04 -5.20
C LYS A 86 21.43 15.75 -6.00
N LEU A 87 20.27 15.11 -6.16
CA LEU A 87 20.11 13.88 -6.94
C LEU A 87 19.91 14.23 -8.42
N SER A 88 20.77 13.70 -9.28
CA SER A 88 20.67 13.75 -10.74
C SER A 88 19.55 12.83 -11.25
N GLU A 89 19.29 12.80 -12.57
CA GLU A 89 18.35 11.84 -13.16
C GLU A 89 18.92 10.42 -13.13
N ASP A 90 20.21 10.27 -13.42
CA ASP A 90 20.94 9.00 -13.38
C ASP A 90 20.90 8.39 -11.96
N ASP A 91 21.04 9.22 -10.92
CA ASP A 91 20.93 8.78 -9.52
C ASP A 91 19.52 8.23 -9.23
N LEU A 92 18.47 8.81 -9.84
CA LEU A 92 17.09 8.37 -9.65
C LEU A 92 16.85 7.03 -10.36
N GLU A 93 17.44 6.82 -11.54
CA GLU A 93 17.42 5.53 -12.23
C GLU A 93 18.14 4.45 -11.42
N LEU A 94 19.30 4.76 -10.85
CA LEU A 94 20.03 3.83 -9.99
C LEU A 94 19.22 3.46 -8.74
N ILE A 95 18.61 4.45 -8.06
CA ILE A 95 17.73 4.20 -6.90
C ILE A 95 16.56 3.28 -7.29
N GLU A 96 15.97 3.48 -8.47
CA GLU A 96 14.87 2.67 -8.97
C GLU A 96 15.32 1.23 -9.25
N LEU A 97 16.46 1.03 -9.91
CA LEU A 97 17.03 -0.28 -10.20
C LEU A 97 17.32 -1.06 -8.92
N LEU A 98 17.97 -0.44 -7.93
CA LEU A 98 18.24 -1.04 -6.62
C LEU A 98 16.95 -1.49 -5.92
N LYS A 99 15.86 -0.72 -6.07
CA LYS A 99 14.55 -1.05 -5.51
C LYS A 99 13.82 -2.16 -6.25
N ILE A 100 14.05 -2.32 -7.55
CA ILE A 100 13.50 -3.41 -8.36
C ILE A 100 14.21 -4.72 -8.01
N GLU A 101 15.53 -4.72 -7.94
CA GLU A 101 16.33 -5.92 -7.66
C GLU A 101 16.13 -6.39 -6.21
N LYS A 102 16.19 -5.46 -5.25
CA LYS A 102 16.02 -5.75 -3.82
C LYS A 102 15.02 -4.77 -3.20
N PRO A 103 13.70 -5.05 -3.25
CA PRO A 103 12.68 -4.18 -2.66
C PRO A 103 12.90 -3.86 -1.17
N SER A 104 13.55 -4.77 -0.45
CA SER A 104 13.89 -4.65 0.97
C SER A 104 15.08 -3.75 1.29
N ILE A 105 15.81 -3.24 0.29
CA ILE A 105 17.02 -2.43 0.49
C ILE A 105 16.72 -1.22 1.39
N SER A 106 17.58 -0.97 2.37
CA SER A 106 17.42 0.14 3.30
C SER A 106 17.83 1.47 2.67
N LEU A 107 17.38 2.59 3.24
CA LEU A 107 17.80 3.91 2.77
C LEU A 107 19.31 4.14 2.99
N ALA A 108 19.89 3.55 4.03
CA ALA A 108 21.33 3.66 4.31
C ALA A 108 22.15 2.91 3.26
N GLU A 109 21.73 1.68 2.90
CA GLU A 109 22.36 0.89 1.83
C GLU A 109 22.30 1.64 0.48
N ILE A 110 21.17 2.28 0.16
CA ILE A 110 21.04 3.11 -1.06
C ILE A 110 22.02 4.29 -1.04
N ILE A 111 22.19 4.98 0.10
CA ILE A 111 23.15 6.09 0.22
C ILE A 111 24.58 5.59 0.01
N THR A 112 24.93 4.45 0.62
CA THR A 112 26.26 3.85 0.44
C THR A 112 26.52 3.52 -1.03
N CYS A 113 25.55 2.93 -1.75
CA CYS A 113 25.70 2.69 -3.18
C CYS A 113 25.85 3.99 -4.01
N LEU A 114 25.11 5.04 -3.68
CA LEU A 114 25.21 6.34 -4.36
C LEU A 114 26.56 7.03 -4.11
N ASP A 115 27.11 6.89 -2.89
CA ASP A 115 28.43 7.40 -2.54
C ASP A 115 29.54 6.62 -3.27
N GLU A 116 29.42 5.30 -3.36
CA GLU A 116 30.39 4.43 -4.05
C GLU A 116 30.41 4.62 -5.57
N MET A 117 29.26 4.86 -6.21
CA MET A 117 29.15 4.96 -7.67
C MET A 117 29.38 6.38 -8.18
N ASP A 118 28.74 7.38 -7.57
CA ASP A 118 28.70 8.75 -8.08
C ASP A 118 29.33 9.78 -7.11
N GLY A 119 29.79 9.35 -5.92
CA GLY A 119 30.37 10.24 -4.91
C GLY A 119 29.37 11.25 -4.34
N VAL A 120 28.08 10.91 -4.38
CA VAL A 120 26.99 11.84 -4.04
C VAL A 120 26.67 11.77 -2.54
N ASP A 121 27.07 12.81 -1.80
CA ASP A 121 26.68 12.97 -0.39
C ASP A 121 25.23 13.49 -0.25
N VAL A 122 24.32 12.56 0.04
CA VAL A 122 22.89 12.79 0.22
C VAL A 122 22.35 12.31 1.57
N SER A 123 21.47 13.14 2.15
CA SER A 123 20.75 12.77 3.38
C SER A 123 19.70 11.68 3.17
N MET A 124 19.40 10.89 4.20
CA MET A 124 18.29 9.91 4.20
C MET A 124 16.94 10.53 3.81
N ALA A 125 16.70 11.78 4.20
CA ALA A 125 15.47 12.48 3.85
C ALA A 125 15.39 12.79 2.34
N ALA A 126 16.51 13.05 1.67
CA ALA A 126 16.56 13.29 0.23
C ALA A 126 16.19 12.02 -0.54
N VAL A 127 16.81 10.88 -0.20
CA VAL A 127 16.51 9.57 -0.80
C VAL A 127 15.06 9.15 -0.53
N SER A 128 14.56 9.35 0.69
CA SER A 128 13.17 9.06 1.04
C SER A 128 12.16 9.87 0.22
N ARG A 129 12.43 11.16 -0.01
CA ARG A 129 11.58 12.01 -0.87
C ARG A 129 11.68 11.59 -2.33
N ALA A 130 12.87 11.24 -2.80
CA ALA A 130 13.08 10.76 -4.17
C ALA A 130 12.22 9.53 -4.46
N ILE A 131 12.28 8.51 -3.60
CA ILE A 131 11.47 7.28 -3.73
C ILE A 131 9.96 7.59 -3.76
N LYS A 132 9.51 8.56 -2.97
CA LYS A 132 8.08 8.88 -2.83
C LYS A 132 7.50 9.75 -3.94
N GLN A 133 8.33 10.45 -4.72
CA GLN A 133 7.83 11.54 -5.58
C GLN A 133 8.54 11.69 -6.92
N ARG A 134 9.77 11.16 -7.06
CA ARG A 134 10.67 11.56 -8.15
C ARG A 134 11.26 10.40 -8.95
N LEU A 135 10.89 9.15 -8.66
CA LEU A 135 11.37 8.03 -9.47
C LEU A 135 10.76 8.09 -10.89
N PRO A 136 11.49 7.63 -11.92
CA PRO A 136 11.01 7.62 -13.31
C PRO A 136 9.69 6.87 -13.51
N SER A 137 9.50 5.69 -12.91
CA SER A 137 8.24 4.93 -13.02
C SER A 137 7.12 5.45 -12.11
N GLY A 138 7.39 6.50 -11.33
CA GLY A 138 6.43 7.13 -10.43
C GLY A 138 6.64 6.81 -8.95
N PRO A 139 5.74 7.31 -8.07
CA PRO A 139 5.95 7.30 -6.63
C PRO A 139 5.81 5.90 -6.01
N TYR A 140 6.81 5.49 -5.23
CA TYR A 140 6.78 4.21 -4.53
C TYR A 140 6.21 4.35 -3.12
N THR A 141 5.39 3.38 -2.72
CA THR A 141 4.79 3.28 -1.37
C THR A 141 5.35 2.10 -0.59
N ARG A 142 5.41 2.21 0.74
CA ARG A 142 5.86 1.11 1.61
C ARG A 142 4.80 0.02 1.69
N LYS A 143 5.13 -1.20 1.26
CA LYS A 143 4.26 -2.39 1.31
C LYS A 143 4.86 -3.48 2.20
N LYS A 144 4.01 -4.37 2.72
CA LYS A 144 4.46 -5.56 3.47
C LYS A 144 5.10 -6.53 2.48
N ILE A 145 6.31 -7.00 2.78
CA ILE A 145 7.01 -7.98 1.96
C ILE A 145 6.41 -9.36 2.22
N THR A 146 6.01 -10.04 1.15
CA THR A 146 5.62 -11.46 1.20
C THR A 146 6.87 -12.27 0.88
N LYS A 147 7.34 -13.07 1.84
CA LYS A 147 8.44 -14.01 1.62
C LYS A 147 7.86 -15.29 1.03
N ILE A 148 8.30 -15.65 -0.16
CA ILE A 148 7.87 -16.88 -0.85
C ILE A 148 9.13 -17.71 -1.05
N ALA A 149 9.09 -19.00 -0.70
CA ALA A 149 10.21 -19.90 -0.91
C ALA A 149 10.50 -20.02 -2.42
N SER A 150 11.77 -19.87 -2.81
CA SER A 150 12.20 -19.94 -4.21
C SER A 150 11.87 -21.29 -4.85
N GLU A 151 11.89 -22.37 -4.06
CA GLU A 151 11.54 -23.73 -4.48
C GLU A 151 10.14 -23.82 -5.12
N ARG A 152 9.20 -22.96 -4.71
CA ARG A 152 7.84 -22.90 -5.30
C ARG A 152 7.86 -22.51 -6.78
N PHE A 153 8.88 -21.79 -7.22
CA PHE A 153 9.02 -21.28 -8.59
C PHE A 153 9.96 -22.12 -9.46
N THR A 154 10.36 -23.30 -9.01
CA THR A 154 11.07 -24.24 -9.90
C THR A 154 10.15 -24.67 -11.03
N ALA A 155 10.69 -24.83 -12.25
CA ALA A 155 9.90 -25.19 -13.43
C ALA A 155 9.07 -26.48 -13.19
N THR A 156 9.67 -27.46 -12.50
CA THR A 156 8.99 -28.70 -12.11
C THR A 156 7.80 -28.47 -11.19
N ASN A 157 7.95 -27.65 -10.13
CA ASN A 157 6.86 -27.38 -9.20
C ASN A 157 5.76 -26.52 -9.83
N ILE A 158 6.12 -25.57 -10.71
CA ILE A 158 5.14 -24.79 -11.47
C ILE A 158 4.34 -25.73 -12.40
N PHE A 159 5.02 -26.62 -13.12
CA PHE A 159 4.35 -27.58 -13.99
C PHE A 159 3.45 -28.54 -13.21
N TYR A 160 3.94 -29.07 -12.08
CA TYR A 160 3.17 -29.95 -11.20
C TYR A 160 1.94 -29.24 -10.62
N THR A 161 2.10 -28.02 -10.12
CA THR A 161 0.97 -27.23 -9.58
C THR A 161 -0.05 -26.91 -10.67
N GLN A 162 0.39 -26.59 -11.89
CA GLN A 162 -0.50 -26.36 -13.02
C GLN A 162 -1.26 -27.64 -13.43
N LEU A 163 -0.59 -28.79 -13.48
CA LEU A 163 -1.25 -30.08 -13.75
C LEU A 163 -2.29 -30.41 -12.67
N PHE A 164 -1.96 -30.19 -11.40
CA PHE A 164 -2.87 -30.40 -10.29
C PHE A 164 -4.10 -29.48 -10.36
N ILE A 165 -3.90 -28.19 -10.66
CA ILE A 165 -5.00 -27.23 -10.87
C ILE A 165 -5.87 -27.67 -12.04
N ASN A 166 -5.27 -28.04 -13.17
CA ASN A 166 -6.01 -28.51 -14.34
C ASN A 166 -6.81 -29.79 -14.03
N TYR A 167 -6.21 -30.73 -13.30
CA TYR A 167 -6.88 -31.94 -12.85
C TYR A 167 -8.08 -31.61 -11.97
N LEU A 168 -7.91 -30.81 -10.92
CA LEU A 168 -9.01 -30.41 -10.03
C LEU A 168 -10.11 -29.64 -10.76
N ALA A 169 -9.77 -28.79 -11.72
CA ALA A 169 -10.73 -28.04 -12.52
C ALA A 169 -11.66 -28.93 -13.36
N THR A 170 -11.24 -30.16 -13.70
CA THR A 170 -12.08 -31.12 -14.43
C THR A 170 -13.05 -31.91 -13.54
N LYS A 171 -12.89 -31.83 -12.21
CA LYS A 171 -13.70 -32.60 -11.25
C LYS A 171 -14.92 -31.79 -10.81
N ASP A 172 -16.01 -32.50 -10.51
CA ASP A 172 -17.20 -31.88 -9.95
C ASP A 172 -16.88 -31.31 -8.55
N PRO A 173 -17.04 -29.99 -8.31
CA PRO A 173 -16.78 -29.37 -7.02
C PRO A 173 -17.56 -29.98 -5.86
N ARG A 174 -18.73 -30.61 -6.11
CA ARG A 174 -19.53 -31.26 -5.07
C ARG A 174 -18.93 -32.56 -4.54
N ARG A 175 -18.00 -33.14 -5.29
CA ARG A 175 -17.26 -34.37 -4.90
C ARG A 175 -15.92 -34.05 -4.25
N LEU A 176 -15.51 -32.78 -4.25
CA LEU A 176 -14.28 -32.35 -3.61
C LEU A 176 -14.51 -32.14 -2.11
N LYS A 177 -13.67 -32.77 -1.30
CA LYS A 177 -13.60 -32.59 0.15
C LYS A 177 -12.18 -32.21 0.54
N PHE A 178 -12.03 -31.22 1.39
CA PHE A 178 -10.76 -30.69 1.84
C PHE A 178 -10.53 -31.10 3.28
N PHE A 179 -9.38 -31.70 3.54
CA PHE A 179 -8.93 -32.01 4.89
C PHE A 179 -7.79 -31.08 5.26
N ASP A 180 -7.86 -30.47 6.44
CA ASP A 180 -6.79 -29.64 6.98
C ASP A 180 -6.63 -29.87 8.50
N GLU A 181 -5.42 -29.65 8.98
CA GLU A 181 -5.03 -29.78 10.39
C GLU A 181 -4.69 -28.39 10.95
N SER A 182 -5.38 -28.01 12.03
CA SER A 182 -5.12 -26.75 12.73
C SER A 182 -4.73 -27.00 14.18
N GLY A 183 -3.48 -26.70 14.53
CA GLY A 183 -3.01 -26.68 15.91
C GLY A 183 -3.61 -25.49 16.67
N ILE A 184 -4.49 -25.77 17.62
CA ILE A 184 -5.04 -24.78 18.54
C ILE A 184 -4.24 -24.86 19.84
N LYS A 185 -3.43 -23.84 20.08
CA LYS A 185 -2.91 -23.62 21.42
C LYS A 185 -4.00 -22.92 22.19
N LEU A 186 -4.48 -23.53 23.28
CA LEU A 186 -5.17 -22.75 24.28
C LEU A 186 -4.16 -21.68 24.73
N PRO A 187 -4.41 -20.38 24.45
CA PRO A 187 -3.52 -19.36 24.94
C PRO A 187 -3.51 -19.47 26.46
N ASP A 188 -2.44 -18.96 27.06
CA ASP A 188 -2.35 -18.61 28.46
C ASP A 188 -3.63 -17.82 28.86
N VAL A 189 -4.69 -18.53 29.24
CA VAL A 189 -6.01 -17.98 29.52
C VAL A 189 -5.83 -17.18 30.80
N GLY A 190 -5.50 -15.89 30.67
CA GLY A 190 -5.23 -15.01 31.81
C GLY A 190 -4.09 -14.01 31.65
N THR A 191 -3.27 -14.06 30.60
CA THR A 191 -2.22 -13.04 30.42
C THR A 191 -2.82 -11.76 29.82
N ARG A 192 -2.57 -10.62 30.47
CA ARG A 192 -3.10 -9.32 30.03
C ARG A 192 -2.29 -8.85 28.82
N LEU A 193 -2.98 -8.54 27.72
CA LEU A 193 -2.38 -7.99 26.49
C LEU A 193 -1.78 -6.58 26.69
N TYR A 194 -2.20 -5.89 27.74
CA TYR A 194 -1.83 -4.51 28.02
C TYR A 194 -1.32 -4.36 29.46
N GLY A 195 -0.20 -3.66 29.61
CA GLY A 195 0.38 -3.24 30.88
C GLY A 195 0.90 -1.80 30.78
N HIS A 196 1.33 -1.24 31.91
CA HIS A 196 1.87 0.11 31.98
C HIS A 196 3.40 0.09 32.08
N SER A 197 4.07 0.93 31.30
CA SER A 197 5.51 1.20 31.39
C SER A 197 5.79 2.69 31.14
N SER A 198 7.00 3.13 31.50
CA SER A 198 7.44 4.51 31.24
C SER A 198 7.52 4.82 29.73
N ALA A 199 7.30 6.07 29.35
CA ALA A 199 7.36 6.49 27.95
C ALA A 199 8.75 6.21 27.34
N GLY A 200 8.77 5.51 26.21
CA GLY A 200 10.00 5.11 25.52
C GLY A 200 10.63 3.80 25.99
N THR A 201 10.05 3.12 26.98
CA THR A 201 10.52 1.81 27.45
C THR A 201 9.52 0.70 27.12
N ARG A 202 10.01 -0.55 27.01
CA ARG A 202 9.16 -1.71 26.77
C ARG A 202 8.43 -2.10 28.07
N CYS A 203 7.12 -2.34 27.97
CA CYS A 203 6.37 -3.02 29.03
C CYS A 203 6.75 -4.50 29.00
N VAL A 204 7.49 -4.97 30.01
CA VAL A 204 7.99 -6.35 30.09
C VAL A 204 7.38 -7.03 31.30
N GLU A 205 6.64 -8.10 31.05
CA GLU A 205 6.13 -9.01 32.07
C GLU A 205 6.85 -10.35 31.89
N VAL A 206 7.51 -10.85 32.95
CA VAL A 206 8.24 -12.12 32.92
C VAL A 206 7.36 -13.18 33.57
N THR A 207 6.69 -13.98 32.75
CA THR A 207 5.84 -15.09 33.19
C THR A 207 6.52 -16.42 32.87
N ARG A 208 6.36 -17.44 33.72
CA ARG A 208 6.74 -18.82 33.35
C ARG A 208 5.86 -19.24 32.19
N LYS A 209 6.47 -19.73 31.11
CA LYS A 209 5.74 -20.32 29.98
C LYS A 209 4.93 -21.51 30.52
N ALA A 210 3.62 -21.33 30.69
CA ALA A 210 2.73 -22.45 30.92
C ALA A 210 2.76 -23.28 29.63
N GLU A 211 3.23 -24.53 29.71
CA GLU A 211 3.07 -25.48 28.62
C GLU A 211 1.60 -25.86 28.58
N SER A 212 0.78 -25.05 27.91
CA SER A 212 -0.59 -25.45 27.61
C SER A 212 -0.54 -26.62 26.63
N PRO A 213 -1.34 -27.68 26.84
CA PRO A 213 -1.47 -28.75 25.87
C PRO A 213 -1.92 -28.14 24.54
N ASN A 214 -1.22 -28.48 23.45
CA ASN A 214 -1.65 -28.12 22.11
C ASN A 214 -2.78 -29.08 21.74
N THR A 215 -3.99 -28.58 21.52
CA THR A 215 -5.07 -29.38 20.98
C THR A 215 -5.09 -29.22 19.47
N THR A 216 -5.07 -30.30 18.74
CA THR A 216 -5.10 -30.32 17.28
C THR A 216 -6.53 -30.56 16.81
N LEU A 217 -7.03 -29.68 15.94
CA LEU A 217 -8.29 -29.82 15.24
C LEU A 217 -8.03 -30.42 13.86
N ASN A 218 -8.54 -31.63 13.61
CA ASN A 218 -8.62 -32.15 12.24
C ASN A 218 -10.01 -31.88 11.70
N MET A 219 -10.10 -31.33 10.49
CA MET A 219 -11.37 -30.88 9.94
C MET A 219 -11.51 -31.31 8.49
N LEU A 220 -12.65 -31.92 8.18
CA LEU A 220 -13.08 -32.27 6.82
C LEU A 220 -14.20 -31.32 6.39
N VAL A 221 -13.97 -30.62 5.29
CA VAL A 221 -14.88 -29.60 4.76
C VAL A 221 -15.26 -29.91 3.32
N SER A 222 -16.54 -29.82 3.00
CA SER A 222 -17.06 -29.88 1.64
C SER A 222 -17.60 -28.52 1.21
N LEU A 223 -18.09 -28.41 -0.03
CA LEU A 223 -18.79 -27.21 -0.50
C LEU A 223 -20.00 -26.83 0.38
N ASN A 224 -20.60 -27.81 1.08
CA ASN A 224 -21.77 -27.58 1.93
C ASN A 224 -21.40 -27.18 3.37
N GLY A 225 -20.10 -27.09 3.69
CA GLY A 225 -19.59 -26.76 5.01
C GLY A 225 -18.84 -27.91 5.69
N PRO A 226 -18.67 -27.87 7.02
CA PRO A 226 -17.98 -28.92 7.76
C PRO A 226 -18.76 -30.23 7.72
N GLU A 227 -18.10 -31.31 7.31
CA GLU A 227 -18.66 -32.66 7.27
C GLU A 227 -18.33 -33.43 8.55
N TYR A 228 -17.07 -33.36 8.98
CA TYR A 228 -16.58 -34.05 10.17
C TYR A 228 -15.41 -33.28 10.78
N TYR A 229 -15.28 -33.35 12.10
CA TYR A 229 -14.11 -32.83 12.80
C TYR A 229 -13.85 -33.66 14.04
N ASN A 230 -12.58 -33.76 14.43
CA ASN A 230 -12.19 -34.28 15.73
C ASN A 230 -11.15 -33.38 16.39
N LEU A 231 -11.08 -33.46 17.71
CA LEU A 231 -10.12 -32.74 18.54
C LEU A 231 -9.23 -33.77 19.23
N ILE A 232 -7.92 -33.62 19.08
CA ILE A 232 -6.93 -34.52 19.63
C ILE A 232 -5.97 -33.71 20.50
N ASP A 233 -5.66 -34.20 21.69
CA ASP A 233 -4.63 -33.58 22.52
C ASP A 233 -3.25 -34.02 22.04
N GLY A 234 -2.43 -33.06 21.61
CA GLY A 234 -1.10 -33.31 21.05
C GLY A 234 -1.09 -33.33 19.52
N ALA A 235 0.01 -33.84 18.94
CA ALA A 235 0.21 -33.89 17.50
C ALA A 235 -0.53 -35.08 16.86
N THR A 236 -1.05 -34.88 15.65
CA THR A 236 -1.68 -35.96 14.88
C THR A 236 -0.63 -36.95 14.38
N ASN A 237 -0.76 -38.21 14.78
CA ASN A 237 0.05 -39.33 14.28
C ASN A 237 -0.66 -40.04 13.12
N THR A 238 0.06 -40.88 12.37
CA THR A 238 -0.53 -41.68 11.27
C THR A 238 -1.71 -42.55 11.73
N LEU A 239 -1.69 -43.06 12.97
CA LEU A 239 -2.81 -43.85 13.52
C LEU A 239 -4.06 -42.98 13.71
N HIS A 240 -3.92 -41.83 14.35
CA HIS A 240 -5.02 -40.86 14.55
C HIS A 240 -5.60 -40.33 13.25
N PHE A 241 -4.76 -40.20 12.23
CA PHE A 241 -5.22 -39.87 10.88
C PHE A 241 -6.09 -40.98 10.27
N LEU A 242 -5.70 -42.25 10.41
CA LEU A 242 -6.51 -43.37 9.91
C LEU A 242 -7.83 -43.50 10.68
N GLU A 243 -7.78 -43.37 12.01
CA GLU A 243 -8.96 -43.35 12.88
C GLU A 243 -9.93 -42.23 12.46
N PHE A 244 -9.42 -41.04 12.12
CA PHE A 244 -10.25 -39.94 11.62
C PHE A 244 -11.06 -40.32 10.38
N PHE A 245 -10.43 -40.96 9.38
CA PHE A 245 -11.14 -41.33 8.14
C PHE A 245 -12.07 -42.52 8.33
N GLU A 246 -11.74 -43.44 9.24
CA GLU A 246 -12.64 -44.53 9.63
C GLU A 246 -13.89 -43.99 10.32
N GLU A 247 -13.73 -43.10 11.30
CA GLU A 247 -14.84 -42.44 11.98
C GLU A 247 -15.65 -41.58 11.01
N ALA A 248 -15.00 -40.75 10.19
CA ALA A 248 -15.67 -39.94 9.18
C ALA A 248 -16.43 -40.79 8.15
N GLY A 249 -15.93 -41.98 7.81
CA GLY A 249 -16.63 -42.91 6.90
C GLY A 249 -17.91 -43.48 7.51
N ASN A 250 -17.92 -43.68 8.83
CA ASN A 250 -19.06 -44.23 9.57
C ASN A 250 -20.03 -43.15 10.06
N CYS A 251 -19.62 -41.89 10.08
CA CYS A 251 -20.45 -40.77 10.52
C CYS A 251 -21.42 -40.28 9.42
N VAL A 252 -22.54 -39.75 9.89
CA VAL A 252 -23.55 -39.07 9.08
C VAL A 252 -23.55 -37.60 9.46
N ASN A 253 -23.52 -36.71 8.48
CA ASN A 253 -23.60 -35.29 8.71
C ASN A 253 -24.97 -34.96 9.31
N LEU A 254 -24.97 -34.48 10.55
CA LEU A 254 -26.17 -34.18 11.33
C LEU A 254 -27.07 -33.13 10.68
N GLN A 255 -26.51 -32.24 9.85
CA GLN A 255 -27.26 -31.17 9.19
C GLN A 255 -28.03 -31.66 7.96
N PHE A 256 -27.49 -32.64 7.23
CA PHE A 256 -28.04 -33.08 5.93
C PHE A 256 -28.50 -34.55 5.91
N GLY A 257 -28.21 -35.32 6.97
CA GLY A 257 -28.55 -36.74 7.07
C GLY A 257 -27.83 -37.63 6.05
N ARG A 258 -26.71 -37.16 5.48
CA ARG A 258 -25.92 -37.89 4.48
C ARG A 258 -24.61 -38.40 5.07
N PRO A 259 -24.06 -39.53 4.60
CA PRO A 259 -22.72 -39.98 4.98
C PRO A 259 -21.67 -38.89 4.78
N CYS A 260 -20.79 -38.70 5.76
CA CYS A 260 -19.73 -37.70 5.68
C CYS A 260 -18.68 -38.04 4.61
N LEU A 261 -18.57 -39.30 4.18
CA LEU A 261 -17.77 -39.75 3.03
C LEU A 261 -18.57 -40.73 2.17
N GLN A 262 -18.47 -40.61 0.85
CA GLN A 262 -19.14 -41.48 -0.12
C GLN A 262 -18.17 -42.02 -1.16
N VAL A 263 -18.50 -43.17 -1.74
CA VAL A 263 -17.69 -43.78 -2.81
C VAL A 263 -17.63 -42.84 -4.00
N GLY A 264 -16.41 -42.43 -4.34
CA GLY A 264 -16.13 -41.53 -5.44
C GLY A 264 -16.02 -40.05 -5.06
N ASP A 265 -16.03 -39.72 -3.77
CA ASP A 265 -15.51 -38.44 -3.29
C ASP A 265 -13.99 -38.35 -3.54
N ILE A 266 -13.51 -37.13 -3.75
CA ILE A 266 -12.10 -36.82 -3.96
C ILE A 266 -11.64 -35.98 -2.78
N ILE A 267 -10.71 -36.52 -2.01
CA ILE A 267 -10.17 -35.88 -0.83
C ILE A 267 -8.88 -35.16 -1.22
N VAL A 268 -8.85 -33.85 -1.00
CA VAL A 268 -7.68 -33.01 -1.19
C VAL A 268 -7.06 -32.77 0.17
N ILE A 269 -5.79 -33.17 0.30
CA ILE A 269 -5.04 -33.13 1.55
C ILE A 269 -3.71 -32.43 1.24
N ASP A 270 -3.28 -31.52 2.12
CA ASP A 270 -1.92 -30.98 2.02
C ASP A 270 -0.89 -32.09 2.32
N ASN A 271 0.33 -31.98 1.80
CA ASN A 271 1.33 -33.03 1.83
C ASN A 271 1.91 -33.21 3.25
N LEU A 272 1.13 -33.82 4.14
CA LEU A 272 1.50 -34.10 5.52
C LEU A 272 2.50 -35.27 5.54
N SER A 273 3.64 -35.08 6.20
CA SER A 273 4.70 -36.09 6.31
C SER A 273 4.21 -37.43 6.86
N ALA A 274 3.15 -37.43 7.69
CA ALA A 274 2.57 -38.64 8.27
C ALA A 274 1.86 -39.54 7.24
N ILE A 275 1.47 -39.00 6.07
CA ILE A 275 0.85 -39.72 4.94
C ILE A 275 1.91 -40.48 4.12
N ILE A 276 3.12 -39.91 4.01
CA ILE A 276 4.21 -40.43 3.16
C ILE A 276 4.83 -41.72 3.72
N SER A 277 4.60 -42.06 4.99
CA SER A 277 5.19 -43.25 5.63
C SER A 277 4.62 -44.60 5.13
N LYS A 278 3.47 -44.60 4.45
CA LYS A 278 2.85 -45.83 3.89
C LYS A 278 2.37 -45.73 2.44
N GLY A 279 2.34 -44.55 1.85
CA GLY A 279 1.96 -44.37 0.45
C GLY A 279 3.17 -44.55 -0.47
N GLU A 280 3.27 -45.71 -1.13
CA GLU A 280 4.08 -45.81 -2.35
C GLU A 280 3.69 -44.65 -3.28
N LYS A 281 4.69 -43.86 -3.67
CA LYS A 281 4.53 -42.77 -4.62
C LYS A 281 4.01 -43.35 -5.94
N PHE A 282 2.78 -43.00 -6.32
CA PHE A 282 2.30 -43.12 -7.69
C PHE A 282 2.58 -41.83 -8.44
#